data_AF-A0A4Q6AGR0-F1
#
_entry.id   AF-A0A4Q6AGR0-F1
#
_cell.length_a   1.000
_cell.length_b   1.000
_cell.length_c   1.000
_cell.angle_alpha   90.00
_cell.angle_beta   90.00
_cell.angle_gamma   90.00
#
_symmetry.space_group_name_H-M   'P 1'
#
loop_
_entity.id
_entity.type
_entity.pdbx_description
1 polymer ?
#
loop_
_entity_poly.entity_id
_entity_poly.type
_entity_poly.pdbx_seq_one_letter_code
_entity_poly.pdbx_strand_id
1 'polypeptide(L)'
;IMASHVERMKKSPCYLNSGKMSCITCHDPHVSVKFTPRKQYLDACNSCHGGKEQVHCTELPAVRAKNNDDCVSCHMPHNGSIDIPHVAVTDHFIRAKPVSNQEQSRIRAFLGLKSFNNDKVDPITTGRAYMEFFERYNPNKGLIDSALFYLDKEKSREQTEKQNRDYIRAYFLLNDYQKVVDAAGNTPPESIRDAWAAYRIGESWFQLQQPEKALPWYKRAADIWKFSLDFQSKYGICLLSLGRQDEASKVFRFILAENENHVAANTNLGFVLMQQGQQTMAFEYIRKAQLLDPDHEQNLINLAVWYHNNKADAQAKKTLLHLIRRHPQNAQAKAMLADLP
;
A
#
# COMPACT_ATOMS: atom_id res chain seq x y z
N ILE A 1 9.98 -0.96 -12.76
CA ILE A 1 11.10 0.01 -12.69
C ILE A 1 11.45 0.41 -14.11
N MET A 2 11.24 1.67 -14.44
CA MET A 2 11.55 2.22 -15.76
C MET A 2 13.08 2.23 -15.95
N ALA A 3 13.59 1.49 -16.93
CA ALA A 3 14.98 1.62 -17.36
C ALA A 3 15.12 2.86 -18.24
N SER A 4 16.28 3.53 -18.19
CA SER A 4 16.56 4.70 -19.04
C SER A 4 16.37 4.37 -20.53
N HIS A 5 15.62 5.22 -21.26
CA HIS A 5 15.31 5.02 -22.68
C HIS A 5 16.59 4.86 -23.52
N VAL A 6 17.64 5.63 -23.20
CA VAL A 6 18.92 5.61 -23.91
C VAL A 6 19.65 4.29 -23.67
N GLU A 7 19.68 3.78 -22.44
CA GLU A 7 20.33 2.51 -22.12
C GLU A 7 19.61 1.33 -22.78
N ARG A 8 18.28 1.38 -22.85
CA ARG A 8 17.48 0.41 -23.60
C ARG A 8 17.84 0.44 -25.09
N MET A 9 17.93 1.63 -25.69
CA MET A 9 18.32 1.80 -27.09
C MET A 9 19.70 1.23 -27.39
N LYS A 10 20.68 1.48 -26.51
CA LYS A 10 22.06 0.97 -26.66
C LYS A 10 22.17 -0.55 -26.74
N LYS A 11 21.17 -1.30 -26.24
CA LYS A 11 21.12 -2.77 -26.33
C LYS A 11 20.67 -3.28 -27.70
N SER A 12 20.10 -2.42 -28.54
CA SER A 12 19.54 -2.81 -29.84
C SER A 12 20.63 -3.15 -30.85
N PRO A 13 20.49 -4.22 -31.65
CA PRO A 13 21.43 -4.51 -32.75
C PRO A 13 21.58 -3.33 -33.71
N CYS A 14 20.51 -2.57 -33.96
CA CYS A 14 20.53 -1.36 -34.78
C CYS A 14 21.52 -0.32 -34.24
N TYR A 15 21.54 -0.09 -32.93
CA TYR A 15 22.48 0.84 -32.30
C TYR A 15 23.91 0.29 -32.33
N LEU A 16 24.09 -0.99 -31.97
CA LEU A 16 25.41 -1.63 -31.92
C LEU A 16 26.10 -1.67 -33.28
N ASN A 17 25.33 -1.88 -34.36
CA ASN A 17 25.88 -1.97 -35.71
C ASN A 17 26.06 -0.61 -36.38
N SER A 18 25.19 0.37 -36.10
CA SER A 18 25.29 1.70 -36.73
C SER A 18 26.17 2.69 -35.95
N GLY A 19 26.22 2.55 -34.61
CA GLY A 19 26.96 3.43 -33.69
C GLY A 19 26.49 4.89 -33.62
N LYS A 20 25.51 5.29 -34.43
CA LYS A 20 25.17 6.71 -34.72
C LYS A 20 23.73 7.11 -34.37
N MET A 21 22.95 6.20 -33.78
CA MET A 21 21.54 6.48 -33.46
C MET A 21 21.40 7.32 -32.18
N SER A 22 20.40 8.19 -32.16
CA SER A 22 19.99 8.99 -31.00
C SER A 22 18.46 9.16 -30.98
N CYS A 23 17.91 9.82 -29.96
CA CYS A 23 16.47 10.07 -29.86
C CYS A 23 15.92 10.81 -31.10
N ILE A 24 16.69 11.75 -31.66
CA ILE A 24 16.32 12.54 -32.84
C ILE A 24 16.33 11.74 -34.15
N THR A 25 16.91 10.54 -34.15
CA THR A 25 16.84 9.64 -35.31
C THR A 25 15.40 9.22 -35.61
N CYS A 26 14.55 9.16 -34.58
CA CYS A 26 13.17 8.69 -34.72
C CYS A 26 12.13 9.79 -34.47
N HIS A 27 12.36 10.69 -33.52
CA HIS A 27 11.41 11.75 -33.15
C HIS A 27 12.10 12.95 -32.49
N ASP A 28 11.45 14.11 -32.51
CA ASP A 28 11.86 15.24 -31.67
C ASP A 28 11.43 14.98 -30.22
N PRO A 29 12.35 14.87 -29.24
CA PRO A 29 12.00 14.65 -27.84
C PRO A 29 11.20 15.79 -27.20
N HIS A 30 11.16 16.98 -27.81
CA HIS A 30 10.33 18.10 -27.34
C HIS A 30 8.90 18.04 -27.86
N VAL A 31 8.61 17.15 -28.82
CA VAL A 31 7.27 16.91 -29.34
C VAL A 31 6.72 15.64 -28.70
N SER A 32 5.55 15.74 -28.08
CA SER A 32 4.91 14.58 -27.46
C SER A 32 4.67 13.47 -28.48
N VAL A 33 5.01 12.23 -28.10
CA VAL A 33 4.74 11.01 -28.86
C VAL A 33 3.27 10.82 -29.23
N LYS A 34 2.34 11.48 -28.51
CA LYS A 34 0.91 11.49 -28.86
C LYS A 34 0.61 12.24 -30.16
N PHE A 35 1.45 13.20 -30.53
CA PHE A 35 1.28 14.05 -31.70
C PHE A 35 2.28 13.74 -32.82
N THR A 36 3.36 13.00 -32.53
CA THR A 36 4.31 12.55 -33.56
C THR A 36 3.64 11.52 -34.49
N PRO A 37 3.60 11.78 -35.82
CA PRO A 37 2.95 10.87 -36.77
C PRO A 37 3.60 9.49 -36.79
N ARG A 38 2.79 8.43 -36.83
CA ARG A 38 3.29 7.04 -36.85
C ARG A 38 4.28 6.77 -38.00
N LYS A 39 4.02 7.39 -39.16
CA LYS A 39 4.87 7.29 -40.35
C LYS A 39 6.31 7.72 -40.10
N GLN A 40 6.54 8.75 -39.28
CA GLN A 40 7.90 9.23 -38.98
C GLN A 40 8.78 8.14 -38.36
N TYR A 41 8.20 7.34 -37.46
CA TYR A 41 8.92 6.21 -36.85
C TYR A 41 9.20 5.08 -37.86
N LEU A 42 8.25 4.80 -38.76
CA LEU A 42 8.39 3.77 -39.79
C LEU A 42 9.44 4.17 -40.84
N ASP A 43 9.44 5.43 -41.26
CA ASP A 43 10.41 5.98 -42.21
C ASP A 43 11.84 5.90 -41.65
N ALA A 44 12.02 6.13 -40.34
CA ALA A 44 13.31 5.94 -39.68
C ALA A 44 13.83 4.50 -39.83
N CYS A 45 12.97 3.49 -39.65
CA CYS A 45 13.33 2.09 -39.90
C CYS A 45 13.63 1.83 -41.38
N ASN A 46 12.79 2.35 -42.28
CA ASN A 46 12.90 2.13 -43.72
C ASN A 46 14.15 2.79 -44.33
N SER A 47 14.68 3.85 -43.73
CA SER A 47 15.93 4.49 -44.18
C SER A 47 17.13 3.53 -44.20
N CYS A 48 17.11 2.48 -43.38
CA CYS A 48 18.14 1.43 -43.36
C CYS A 48 17.65 0.08 -43.87
N HIS A 49 16.35 -0.20 -43.82
CA HIS A 49 15.75 -1.51 -44.13
C HIS A 49 14.87 -1.54 -45.39
N GLY A 50 14.69 -0.41 -46.10
CA GLY A 50 13.71 -0.23 -47.19
C GLY A 50 14.28 -0.24 -48.61
N GLY A 51 15.41 -0.92 -48.87
CA GLY A 51 16.05 -0.99 -50.19
C GLY A 51 15.51 -2.11 -51.10
N LYS A 52 15.69 -1.97 -52.43
CA LYS A 52 15.22 -2.90 -53.48
C LYS A 52 15.69 -4.37 -53.35
N GLU A 53 16.73 -4.65 -52.55
CA GLU A 53 17.34 -5.97 -52.41
C GLU A 53 17.18 -6.60 -51.01
N GLN A 54 16.48 -5.95 -50.07
CA GLN A 54 16.33 -6.45 -48.70
C GLN A 54 14.90 -6.89 -48.44
N VAL A 55 14.75 -8.17 -48.03
CA VAL A 55 13.45 -8.76 -47.70
C VAL A 55 12.84 -8.02 -46.51
N HIS A 56 11.72 -7.35 -46.78
CA HIS A 56 10.80 -6.85 -45.78
C HIS A 56 10.43 -7.96 -44.81
N CYS A 57 10.81 -7.82 -43.54
CA CYS A 57 10.39 -8.62 -42.39
C CYS A 57 10.07 -10.10 -42.70
N THR A 58 10.91 -11.02 -42.21
CA THR A 58 10.78 -12.48 -42.42
C THR A 58 9.55 -13.12 -41.77
N GLU A 59 8.65 -12.33 -41.19
CA GLU A 59 7.38 -12.75 -40.61
C GLU A 59 6.32 -13.02 -41.70
N LEU A 60 5.35 -13.87 -41.38
CA LEU A 60 4.27 -14.25 -42.29
C LEU A 60 3.45 -13.02 -42.75
N PRO A 61 3.13 -12.91 -44.06
CA PRO A 61 2.36 -11.78 -44.61
C PRO A 61 1.02 -11.54 -43.90
N ALA A 62 0.34 -12.59 -43.47
CA ALA A 62 -0.92 -12.47 -42.74
C ALA A 62 -0.76 -11.78 -41.37
N VAL A 63 0.34 -12.03 -40.65
CA VAL A 63 0.65 -11.40 -39.36
C VAL A 63 1.02 -9.93 -39.56
N ARG A 64 1.81 -9.64 -40.60
CA ARG A 64 2.19 -8.28 -40.98
C ARG A 64 0.99 -7.43 -41.38
N ALA A 65 0.12 -7.97 -42.24
CA ALA A 65 -1.12 -7.31 -42.68
C ALA A 65 -2.05 -6.99 -41.49
N LYS A 66 -2.17 -7.90 -40.52
CA LYS A 66 -2.96 -7.67 -39.29
C LYS A 66 -2.44 -6.49 -38.46
N ASN A 67 -1.15 -6.23 -38.49
CA ASN A 67 -0.50 -5.11 -37.81
C ASN A 67 -0.23 -3.92 -38.73
N ASN A 68 -0.82 -3.87 -39.93
CA ASN A 68 -0.63 -2.81 -40.93
C ASN A 68 0.86 -2.54 -41.27
N ASP A 69 1.68 -3.59 -41.33
CA ASP A 69 3.14 -3.49 -41.54
C ASP A 69 3.86 -2.54 -40.55
N ASP A 70 3.28 -2.35 -39.35
CA ASP A 70 3.85 -1.49 -38.32
C ASP A 70 4.98 -2.19 -37.55
N CYS A 71 6.22 -1.89 -37.98
CA CYS A 71 7.44 -2.41 -37.35
C CYS A 71 7.52 -2.08 -35.85
N VAL A 72 7.06 -0.91 -35.43
CA VAL A 72 7.26 -0.41 -34.06
C VAL A 72 6.41 -1.21 -33.07
N SER A 73 5.19 -1.63 -33.46
CA SER A 73 4.32 -2.42 -32.58
C SER A 73 4.91 -3.79 -32.19
N CYS A 74 5.70 -4.40 -33.08
CA CYS A 74 6.34 -5.69 -32.83
C CYS A 74 7.76 -5.57 -32.25
N HIS A 75 8.55 -4.61 -32.75
CA HIS A 75 9.97 -4.50 -32.43
C HIS A 75 10.27 -3.53 -31.27
N MET A 76 9.31 -2.68 -30.89
CA MET A 76 9.38 -1.72 -29.78
C MET A 76 8.06 -1.75 -28.96
N PRO A 77 7.73 -2.89 -28.32
CA PRO A 77 6.47 -3.05 -27.61
C PRO A 77 6.33 -2.07 -26.42
N HIS A 78 5.10 -1.75 -26.05
CA HIS A 78 4.82 -0.96 -24.86
C HIS A 78 5.01 -1.82 -23.61
N ASN A 79 5.71 -1.29 -22.62
CA ASN A 79 5.88 -1.90 -21.31
C ASN A 79 5.29 -0.99 -20.24
N GLY A 80 4.47 -1.55 -19.35
CA GLY A 80 4.00 -0.86 -18.16
C GLY A 80 5.12 -0.72 -17.11
N SER A 81 4.97 0.25 -16.21
CA SER A 81 5.78 0.36 -15.01
C SER A 81 5.09 -0.32 -13.82
N ILE A 82 5.83 -1.10 -13.02
CA ILE A 82 5.30 -1.69 -11.78
C ILE A 82 5.15 -0.62 -10.69
N ASP A 83 6.04 0.36 -10.70
CA ASP A 83 6.23 1.40 -9.68
C ASP A 83 5.46 2.69 -9.96
N ILE A 84 4.89 2.85 -11.16
CA ILE A 84 4.08 4.02 -11.53
C ILE A 84 2.80 3.55 -12.21
N PRO A 85 1.63 3.60 -11.53
CA PRO A 85 0.36 3.24 -12.11
C PRO A 85 0.06 4.06 -13.38
N HIS A 86 -0.57 3.42 -14.37
CA HIS A 86 -1.01 4.05 -15.62
C HIS A 86 0.10 4.65 -16.50
N VAL A 87 1.38 4.38 -16.20
CA VAL A 87 2.49 4.75 -17.08
C VAL A 87 2.89 3.54 -17.92
N ALA A 88 2.70 3.69 -19.23
CA ALA A 88 3.25 2.80 -20.23
C ALA A 88 4.35 3.53 -21.00
N VAL A 89 5.48 2.86 -21.18
CA VAL A 89 6.63 3.39 -21.89
C VAL A 89 6.94 2.47 -23.06
N THR A 90 7.19 3.05 -24.23
CA THR A 90 7.68 2.30 -25.38
C THR A 90 9.08 1.76 -25.09
N ASP A 91 9.26 0.47 -25.29
CA ASP A 91 10.55 -0.16 -25.11
C ASP A 91 11.53 0.27 -26.21
N HIS A 92 12.53 1.06 -25.82
CA HIS A 92 13.54 1.55 -26.76
C HIS A 92 14.59 0.49 -27.13
N PHE A 93 14.54 -0.71 -26.54
CA PHE A 93 15.35 -1.83 -27.01
C PHE A 93 14.69 -2.46 -28.24
N ILE A 94 15.09 -1.99 -29.42
CA ILE A 94 14.59 -2.45 -30.72
C ILE A 94 15.12 -3.87 -30.98
N ARG A 95 14.22 -4.86 -30.95
CA ARG A 95 14.60 -6.28 -31.12
C ARG A 95 14.41 -6.73 -32.55
N ALA A 96 15.31 -7.55 -33.09
CA ALA A 96 15.12 -8.13 -34.42
C ALA A 96 13.97 -9.15 -34.48
N LYS A 97 13.71 -9.86 -33.37
CA LYS A 97 12.55 -10.74 -33.20
C LYS A 97 11.72 -10.29 -32.00
N PRO A 98 10.39 -10.18 -32.14
CA PRO A 98 9.52 -9.91 -31.00
C PRO A 98 9.67 -10.99 -29.94
N VAL A 99 9.56 -10.60 -28.68
CA VAL A 99 9.61 -11.54 -27.56
C VAL A 99 8.30 -12.29 -27.51
N SER A 100 8.35 -13.62 -27.47
CA SER A 100 7.14 -14.43 -27.26
C SER A 100 6.50 -14.07 -25.91
N ASN A 101 5.18 -14.21 -25.79
CA ASN A 101 4.47 -13.90 -24.54
C ASN A 101 5.05 -14.67 -23.34
N GLN A 102 5.48 -15.92 -23.54
CA GLN A 102 6.10 -16.74 -22.51
C GLN A 102 7.45 -16.15 -22.05
N GLU A 103 8.26 -15.68 -22.99
CA GLU A 103 9.55 -15.07 -22.69
C GLU A 103 9.38 -13.66 -22.09
N GLN A 104 8.33 -12.91 -22.47
CA GLN A 104 7.96 -11.65 -21.81
C GLN A 104 7.62 -11.86 -20.34
N SER A 105 6.85 -12.91 -20.03
CA SER A 105 6.52 -13.26 -18.64
C SER A 105 7.75 -13.66 -17.83
N ARG A 106 8.72 -14.38 -18.43
CA ARG A 106 10.01 -14.68 -17.79
C ARG A 106 10.83 -13.42 -17.52
N ILE A 107 10.93 -12.50 -18.49
CA ILE A 107 11.68 -11.25 -18.33
C ILE A 107 11.04 -10.35 -17.25
N ARG A 108 9.72 -10.41 -17.09
CA ARG A 108 8.96 -9.66 -16.07
C ARG A 108 8.95 -10.35 -14.72
N ALA A 109 9.44 -11.60 -14.62
CA ALA A 109 9.47 -12.31 -13.36
C ALA A 109 10.34 -11.53 -12.37
N PHE A 110 9.78 -11.30 -11.18
CA PHE A 110 10.55 -10.71 -10.10
C PHE A 110 11.61 -11.71 -9.65
N LEU A 111 12.89 -11.38 -9.90
CA LEU A 111 14.02 -12.23 -9.52
C LEU A 111 14.52 -11.94 -8.11
N GLY A 112 14.44 -10.68 -7.68
CA GLY A 112 14.92 -10.23 -6.38
C GLY A 112 15.28 -8.75 -6.39
N LEU A 113 15.63 -8.25 -5.21
CA LEU A 113 16.12 -6.88 -5.03
C LEU A 113 17.65 -6.84 -5.07
N LYS A 114 18.19 -5.86 -5.77
CA LYS A 114 19.61 -5.54 -5.79
C LYS A 114 19.80 -4.04 -5.55
N SER A 115 20.72 -3.72 -4.66
CA SER A 115 21.15 -2.33 -4.45
C SER A 115 21.93 -1.82 -5.66
N PHE A 116 21.62 -0.59 -6.07
CA PHE A 116 22.24 0.02 -7.25
C PHE A 116 23.54 0.77 -6.93
N ASN A 117 23.65 1.32 -5.72
CA ASN A 117 24.73 2.23 -5.32
C ASN A 117 25.62 1.70 -4.19
N ASN A 118 25.29 0.53 -3.64
CA ASN A 118 26.08 -0.12 -2.60
C ASN A 118 26.11 -1.62 -2.87
N ASP A 119 27.28 -2.14 -3.25
CA ASP A 119 27.47 -3.57 -3.52
C ASP A 119 27.56 -4.43 -2.24
N LYS A 120 27.70 -3.81 -1.07
CA LYS A 120 27.85 -4.47 0.24
C LYS A 120 26.75 -4.04 1.20
N VAL A 121 25.51 -4.33 0.85
CA VAL A 121 24.35 -4.11 1.75
C VAL A 121 24.30 -5.20 2.80
N ASP A 122 24.09 -4.83 4.06
CA ASP A 122 23.94 -5.79 5.14
C ASP A 122 22.61 -6.59 5.01
N PRO A 123 22.54 -7.82 5.54
CA PRO A 123 21.36 -8.65 5.39
C PRO A 123 20.08 -8.00 5.95
N ILE A 124 20.14 -7.32 7.10
CA ILE A 124 18.96 -6.67 7.70
C ILE A 124 18.40 -5.59 6.76
N THR A 125 19.26 -4.74 6.21
CA THR A 125 18.84 -3.72 5.23
C THR A 125 18.22 -4.35 3.98
N THR A 126 18.76 -5.48 3.52
CA THR A 126 18.17 -6.24 2.40
C THR A 126 16.79 -6.79 2.77
N GLY A 127 16.61 -7.35 3.96
CA GLY A 127 15.31 -7.82 4.46
C GLY A 127 14.28 -6.69 4.56
N ARG A 128 14.69 -5.51 5.04
CA ARG A 128 13.83 -4.31 5.04
C ARG A 128 13.40 -3.89 3.64
N ALA A 129 14.29 -3.97 2.65
CA ALA A 129 13.94 -3.63 1.28
C ALA A 129 12.82 -4.54 0.72
N TYR A 130 12.86 -5.84 1.05
CA TYR A 130 11.78 -6.77 0.68
C TYR A 130 10.45 -6.42 1.36
N MET A 131 10.46 -6.07 2.65
CA MET A 131 9.26 -5.63 3.36
C MET A 131 8.69 -4.31 2.80
N GLU A 132 9.55 -3.32 2.50
CA GLU A 132 9.13 -2.08 1.85
C GLU A 132 8.52 -2.34 0.46
N PHE A 133 9.11 -3.25 -0.32
CA PHE A 133 8.58 -3.61 -1.63
C PHE A 133 7.22 -4.32 -1.51
N PHE A 134 7.05 -5.15 -0.46
CA PHE A 134 5.78 -5.79 -0.13
C PHE A 134 4.68 -4.76 0.14
N GLU A 135 4.95 -3.79 1.01
CA GLU A 135 3.95 -2.80 1.44
C GLU A 135 3.58 -1.81 0.32
N ARG A 136 4.56 -1.41 -0.49
CA ARG A 136 4.36 -0.33 -1.49
C ARG A 136 3.88 -0.82 -2.84
N TYR A 137 4.32 -1.99 -3.29
CA TYR A 137 4.19 -2.38 -4.70
C TYR A 137 3.57 -3.75 -4.92
N ASN A 138 3.88 -4.74 -4.08
CA ASN A 138 3.46 -6.11 -4.33
C ASN A 138 3.27 -6.89 -3.02
N PRO A 139 2.05 -7.04 -2.48
CA PRO A 139 1.79 -7.76 -1.24
C PRO A 139 1.87 -9.30 -1.41
N ASN A 140 2.97 -9.80 -1.98
CA ASN A 140 3.24 -11.22 -2.15
C ASN A 140 4.01 -11.76 -0.93
N LYS A 141 3.43 -12.76 -0.25
CA LYS A 141 4.00 -13.37 0.97
C LYS A 141 5.44 -13.91 0.77
N GLY A 142 5.80 -14.37 -0.44
CA GLY A 142 7.16 -14.83 -0.74
C GLY A 142 8.25 -13.75 -0.62
N LEU A 143 7.87 -12.46 -0.67
CA LEU A 143 8.78 -11.36 -0.36
C LEU A 143 9.10 -11.31 1.13
N ILE A 144 8.13 -11.62 1.98
CA ILE A 144 8.35 -11.70 3.42
C ILE A 144 9.18 -12.94 3.77
N ASP A 145 8.99 -14.06 3.07
CA ASP A 145 9.87 -15.23 3.20
C ASP A 145 11.33 -14.86 2.87
N SER A 146 11.52 -14.10 1.79
CA SER A 146 12.84 -13.55 1.44
C SER A 146 13.37 -12.61 2.53
N ALA A 147 12.53 -11.75 3.09
CA ALA A 147 12.93 -10.86 4.18
C ALA A 147 13.41 -11.65 5.41
N LEU A 148 12.65 -12.66 5.84
CA LEU A 148 12.99 -13.54 6.95
C LEU A 148 14.30 -14.29 6.69
N PHE A 149 14.51 -14.81 5.49
CA PHE A 149 15.78 -15.46 5.11
C PHE A 149 17.00 -14.55 5.31
N TYR A 150 16.89 -13.26 4.99
CA TYR A 150 17.99 -12.32 5.22
C TYR A 150 18.13 -11.91 6.68
N LEU A 151 17.03 -11.79 7.44
CA LEU A 151 17.07 -11.53 8.88
C LEU A 151 17.72 -12.68 9.64
N ASP A 152 17.51 -13.94 9.21
CA ASP A 152 18.08 -15.13 9.84
C ASP A 152 19.62 -15.14 9.79
N LYS A 153 20.22 -14.51 8.77
CA LYS A 153 21.68 -14.37 8.66
C LYS A 153 22.31 -13.52 9.77
N GLU A 154 21.50 -12.66 10.40
CA GLU A 154 21.93 -11.69 11.41
C GLU A 154 21.06 -11.79 12.67
N LYS A 155 20.55 -12.98 12.98
CA LYS A 155 19.56 -13.21 14.05
C LYS A 155 20.02 -12.68 15.41
N SER A 156 21.29 -12.90 15.77
CA SER A 156 21.87 -12.41 17.03
C SER A 156 21.82 -10.88 17.12
N ARG A 157 22.15 -10.20 16.02
CA ARG A 157 22.13 -8.74 15.92
C ARG A 157 20.71 -8.19 15.98
N GLU A 158 19.75 -8.85 15.32
CA GLU A 158 18.34 -8.49 15.45
C GLU A 158 17.86 -8.58 16.91
N GLN A 159 18.19 -9.67 17.60
CA GLN A 159 17.79 -9.88 18.98
C GLN A 159 18.45 -8.88 19.95
N THR A 160 19.76 -8.68 19.84
CA THR A 160 20.54 -7.91 20.83
C THR A 160 20.54 -6.41 20.57
N GLU A 161 20.66 -5.98 19.31
CA GLU A 161 20.76 -4.56 18.97
C GLU A 161 19.41 -3.95 18.58
N LYS A 162 18.52 -4.74 17.95
CA LYS A 162 17.29 -4.24 17.31
C LYS A 162 16.00 -4.66 18.01
N GLN A 163 16.09 -5.46 19.08
CA GLN A 163 14.92 -5.94 19.84
C GLN A 163 13.91 -6.68 18.94
N ASN A 164 14.42 -7.44 17.96
CA ASN A 164 13.64 -8.19 16.96
C ASN A 164 12.63 -7.35 16.15
N ARG A 165 12.78 -6.02 16.09
CA ARG A 165 11.78 -5.14 15.46
C ARG A 165 11.50 -5.47 14.00
N ASP A 166 12.48 -6.01 13.27
CA ASP A 166 12.29 -6.36 11.86
C ASP A 166 11.58 -7.71 11.70
N TYR A 167 11.80 -8.68 12.60
CA TYR A 167 10.96 -9.88 12.70
C TYR A 167 9.51 -9.53 13.07
N ILE A 168 9.33 -8.64 14.06
CA ILE A 168 8.01 -8.14 14.46
C ILE A 168 7.29 -7.51 13.25
N ARG A 169 7.98 -6.68 12.46
CA ARG A 169 7.42 -6.14 11.22
C ARG A 169 7.06 -7.23 10.22
N ALA A 170 7.98 -8.17 9.95
CA ALA A 170 7.76 -9.24 8.99
C ALA A 170 6.54 -10.11 9.33
N TYR A 171 6.43 -10.57 10.57
CA TYR A 171 5.29 -11.39 11.01
C TYR A 171 3.98 -10.61 11.05
N PHE A 172 4.04 -9.32 11.40
CA PHE A 172 2.87 -8.45 11.36
C PHE A 172 2.33 -8.30 9.93
N LEU A 173 3.20 -8.16 8.93
CA LEU A 173 2.80 -8.11 7.50
C LEU A 173 2.18 -9.40 6.99
N LEU A 174 2.48 -10.54 7.63
CA LEU A 174 1.83 -11.83 7.36
C LEU A 174 0.49 -12.01 8.09
N ASN A 175 0.10 -11.05 8.95
CA ASN A 175 -0.98 -11.18 9.93
C ASN A 175 -0.78 -12.39 10.86
N ASP A 176 0.47 -12.80 11.09
CA ASP A 176 0.81 -13.87 12.03
C ASP A 176 1.07 -13.25 13.42
N TYR A 177 -0.02 -12.86 14.08
CA TYR A 177 0.02 -12.14 15.34
C TYR A 177 0.65 -12.95 16.47
N GLN A 178 0.54 -14.29 16.41
CA GLN A 178 1.20 -15.17 17.37
C GLN A 178 2.73 -15.06 17.25
N LYS A 179 3.28 -15.14 16.04
CA LYS A 179 4.72 -14.96 15.85
C LYS A 179 5.21 -13.55 16.20
N VAL A 180 4.37 -12.52 16.07
CA VAL A 180 4.73 -11.17 16.53
C VAL A 180 4.95 -11.15 18.04
N VAL A 181 4.02 -11.72 18.81
CA VAL A 181 4.15 -11.73 20.27
C VAL A 181 5.27 -12.68 20.73
N ASP A 182 5.51 -13.77 20.02
CA ASP A 182 6.63 -14.68 20.28
C ASP A 182 7.98 -13.98 20.00
N ALA A 183 8.07 -13.19 18.93
CA ALA A 183 9.27 -12.43 18.58
C ALA A 183 9.59 -11.30 19.58
N ALA A 184 8.56 -10.71 20.20
CA ALA A 184 8.73 -9.80 21.33
C ALA A 184 9.28 -10.54 22.57
N GLY A 185 8.87 -11.79 22.77
CA GLY A 185 9.34 -12.67 23.82
C GLY A 185 9.18 -12.05 25.21
N ASN A 186 10.25 -12.04 26.00
CA ASN A 186 10.27 -11.46 27.34
C ASN A 186 10.65 -9.97 27.36
N THR A 187 10.68 -9.30 26.20
CA THR A 187 10.99 -7.86 26.15
C THR A 187 9.89 -7.09 26.88
N PRO A 188 10.19 -6.37 27.96
CA PRO A 188 9.15 -5.63 28.65
C PRO A 188 8.79 -4.36 27.86
N PRO A 189 7.50 -3.94 27.85
CA PRO A 189 7.03 -2.81 27.05
C PRO A 189 7.86 -1.53 27.24
N GLU A 190 8.21 -1.18 28.47
CA GLU A 190 9.00 0.01 28.79
C GLU A 190 10.41 0.03 28.16
N SER A 191 10.96 -1.14 27.83
CA SER A 191 12.30 -1.26 27.25
C SER A 191 12.33 -1.14 25.73
N ILE A 192 11.22 -1.40 25.04
CA ILE A 192 11.18 -1.31 23.57
C ILE A 192 11.43 0.14 23.15
N ARG A 193 12.32 0.35 22.17
CA ARG A 193 12.72 1.70 21.74
C ARG A 193 12.04 2.15 20.45
N ASP A 194 11.50 1.21 19.69
CA ASP A 194 10.89 1.45 18.39
C ASP A 194 9.35 1.54 18.54
N ALA A 195 8.78 2.70 18.21
CA ALA A 195 7.35 2.96 18.37
C ALA A 195 6.49 2.07 17.48
N TRP A 196 6.94 1.81 16.25
CA TRP A 196 6.24 0.90 15.33
C TRP A 196 6.28 -0.54 15.83
N ALA A 197 7.39 -1.00 16.38
CA ALA A 197 7.46 -2.32 17.00
C ALA A 197 6.49 -2.42 18.19
N ALA A 198 6.49 -1.43 19.09
CA ALA A 198 5.54 -1.37 20.19
C ALA A 198 4.08 -1.42 19.71
N TYR A 199 3.74 -0.61 18.70
CA TYR A 199 2.42 -0.60 18.09
C TYR A 199 2.04 -1.97 17.51
N ARG A 200 2.92 -2.60 16.73
CA ARG A 200 2.66 -3.91 16.10
C ARG A 200 2.47 -5.01 17.13
N ILE A 201 3.21 -4.99 18.24
CA ILE A 201 3.02 -5.94 19.34
C ILE A 201 1.66 -5.70 20.02
N GLY A 202 1.33 -4.44 20.32
CA GLY A 202 0.03 -4.08 20.91
C GLY A 202 -1.14 -4.49 20.01
N GLU A 203 -1.07 -4.16 18.73
CA GLU A 203 -2.08 -4.57 17.74
C GLU A 203 -2.18 -6.09 17.63
N SER A 204 -1.06 -6.81 17.68
CA SER A 204 -1.09 -8.28 17.65
C SER A 204 -1.81 -8.87 18.86
N TRP A 205 -1.54 -8.37 20.08
CA TRP A 205 -2.28 -8.79 21.27
C TRP A 205 -3.77 -8.46 21.20
N PHE A 206 -4.12 -7.29 20.63
CA PHE A 206 -5.51 -6.87 20.47
C PHE A 206 -6.26 -7.76 19.49
N GLN A 207 -5.64 -8.10 18.35
CA GLN A 207 -6.19 -9.04 17.36
C GLN A 207 -6.31 -10.47 17.92
N LEU A 208 -5.43 -10.85 18.85
CA LEU A 208 -5.52 -12.09 19.62
C LEU A 208 -6.53 -12.02 20.79
N GLN A 209 -7.41 -11.01 20.79
CA GLN A 209 -8.48 -10.81 21.78
C GLN A 209 -7.97 -10.71 23.23
N GLN A 210 -6.76 -10.18 23.43
CA GLN A 210 -6.14 -9.98 24.74
C GLN A 210 -5.81 -8.49 24.95
N PRO A 211 -6.84 -7.61 25.07
CA PRO A 211 -6.66 -6.17 25.19
C PRO A 211 -5.88 -5.77 26.45
N GLU A 212 -5.92 -6.56 27.51
CA GLU A 212 -5.16 -6.33 28.74
C GLU A 212 -3.65 -6.38 28.48
N LYS A 213 -3.23 -7.31 27.62
CA LYS A 213 -1.83 -7.44 27.20
C LYS A 213 -1.46 -6.40 26.15
N ALA A 214 -2.40 -5.99 25.29
CA ALA A 214 -2.17 -4.98 24.26
C ALA A 214 -1.92 -3.58 24.84
N LEU A 215 -2.65 -3.22 25.90
CA LEU A 215 -2.65 -1.88 26.48
C LEU A 215 -1.26 -1.28 26.77
N PRO A 216 -0.35 -1.96 27.49
CA PRO A 216 0.96 -1.38 27.79
C PRO A 216 1.81 -1.15 26.53
N TRP A 217 1.63 -1.95 25.48
CA TRP A 217 2.34 -1.79 24.21
C TRP A 217 1.82 -0.61 23.40
N TYR A 218 0.50 -0.42 23.32
CA TYR A 218 -0.06 0.79 22.71
C TYR A 218 0.32 2.05 23.47
N LYS A 219 0.26 2.01 24.81
CA LYS A 219 0.73 3.12 25.65
C LYS A 219 2.18 3.43 25.33
N ARG A 220 3.04 2.42 25.24
CA ARG A 220 4.45 2.62 24.92
C ARG A 220 4.66 3.25 23.53
N ALA A 221 3.94 2.79 22.52
CA ALA A 221 3.99 3.37 21.17
C ALA A 221 3.62 4.87 21.20
N ALA A 222 2.53 5.19 21.91
CA ALA A 222 2.06 6.56 22.13
C ALA A 222 3.03 7.39 22.97
N ASP A 223 3.73 6.81 23.95
CA ASP A 223 4.71 7.53 24.77
C ASP A 223 5.98 7.87 23.97
N ILE A 224 6.45 6.96 23.09
CA ILE A 224 7.63 7.21 22.25
C ILE A 224 7.31 8.31 21.22
N TRP A 225 6.17 8.20 20.52
CA TRP A 225 5.71 9.19 19.55
C TRP A 225 4.39 9.82 19.98
N LYS A 226 4.50 10.74 20.96
CA LYS A 226 3.36 11.43 21.57
C LYS A 226 2.37 12.06 20.59
N PHE A 227 2.87 12.64 19.50
CA PHE A 227 2.07 13.32 18.49
C PHE A 227 1.68 12.43 17.29
N SER A 228 1.96 11.12 17.36
CA SER A 228 1.33 10.15 16.47
C SER A 228 -0.11 9.92 16.93
N LEU A 229 -1.04 10.69 16.36
CA LEU A 229 -2.46 10.64 16.73
C LEU A 229 -3.08 9.26 16.46
N ASP A 230 -2.56 8.52 15.47
CA ASP A 230 -2.97 7.14 15.21
C ASP A 230 -2.62 6.20 16.37
N PHE A 231 -1.41 6.34 16.95
CA PHE A 231 -1.02 5.54 18.12
C PHE A 231 -1.81 5.93 19.37
N GLN A 232 -2.06 7.22 19.57
CA GLN A 232 -2.94 7.69 20.63
C GLN A 232 -4.36 7.13 20.46
N SER A 233 -4.89 7.14 19.24
CA SER A 233 -6.23 6.62 18.94
C SER A 233 -6.34 5.13 19.27
N LYS A 234 -5.33 4.35 18.88
CA LYS A 234 -5.24 2.91 19.19
C LYS A 234 -5.15 2.64 20.70
N TYR A 235 -4.36 3.44 21.42
CA TYR A 235 -4.31 3.40 22.88
C TYR A 235 -5.68 3.72 23.52
N GLY A 236 -6.35 4.78 23.05
CA GLY A 236 -7.69 5.16 23.52
C GLY A 236 -8.75 4.09 23.26
N ILE A 237 -8.74 3.48 22.07
CA ILE A 237 -9.65 2.38 21.71
C ILE A 237 -9.41 1.16 22.61
N CYS A 238 -8.14 0.82 22.87
CA CYS A 238 -7.82 -0.26 23.79
C CYS A 238 -8.34 0.02 25.22
N LEU A 239 -8.21 1.25 25.70
CA LEU A 239 -8.79 1.65 26.99
C LEU A 239 -10.31 1.49 27.01
N LEU A 240 -11.02 1.85 25.93
CA LEU A 240 -12.46 1.63 25.83
C LEU A 240 -12.84 0.15 25.88
N SER A 241 -12.11 -0.71 25.17
CA SER A 241 -12.37 -2.15 25.19
C SER A 241 -12.23 -2.77 26.58
N LEU A 242 -11.44 -2.14 27.45
CA LEU A 242 -11.23 -2.52 28.85
C LEU A 242 -12.17 -1.80 29.83
N GLY A 243 -13.14 -1.04 29.33
CA GLY A 243 -14.07 -0.26 30.17
C GLY A 243 -13.47 0.98 30.85
N ARG A 244 -12.22 1.35 30.52
CA ARG A 244 -11.50 2.50 31.12
C ARG A 244 -11.89 3.82 30.43
N GLN A 245 -13.18 4.14 30.47
CA GLN A 245 -13.81 5.26 29.75
C GLN A 245 -13.21 6.64 30.08
N ASP A 246 -12.90 6.90 31.36
CA ASP A 246 -12.36 8.19 31.79
C ASP A 246 -10.96 8.44 31.22
N GLU A 247 -10.12 7.39 31.17
CA GLU A 247 -8.78 7.49 30.60
C GLU A 247 -8.84 7.61 29.08
N ALA A 248 -9.71 6.83 28.43
CA ALA A 248 -9.93 6.95 27.00
C ALA A 248 -10.42 8.35 26.61
N SER A 249 -11.32 8.94 27.39
CA SER A 249 -11.80 10.32 27.19
C SER A 249 -10.66 11.33 27.22
N LYS A 250 -9.72 11.19 28.15
CA LYS A 250 -8.54 12.07 28.22
C LYS A 250 -7.67 11.94 26.96
N VAL A 251 -7.48 10.72 26.47
CA VAL A 251 -6.72 10.45 25.24
C VAL A 251 -7.42 11.06 24.02
N PHE A 252 -8.72 10.86 23.84
CA PHE A 252 -9.44 11.45 22.71
C PHE A 252 -9.50 12.98 22.78
N ARG A 253 -9.65 13.56 23.98
CA ARG A 253 -9.56 15.02 24.16
C ARG A 253 -8.18 15.55 23.81
N PHE A 254 -7.11 14.83 24.13
CA PHE A 254 -5.76 15.18 23.68
C PHE A 254 -5.66 15.15 22.14
N ILE A 255 -6.14 14.09 21.49
CA ILE A 255 -6.14 14.00 20.02
C ILE A 255 -6.91 15.17 19.39
N LEU A 256 -8.07 15.53 19.95
CA LEU A 256 -8.89 16.63 19.43
C LEU A 256 -8.32 18.02 19.74
N ALA A 257 -7.45 18.16 20.74
CA ALA A 257 -6.70 19.39 20.97
C ALA A 257 -5.61 19.60 19.91
N GLU A 258 -4.99 18.53 19.43
CA GLU A 258 -3.97 18.57 18.36
C GLU A 258 -4.59 18.61 16.96
N ASN A 259 -5.70 17.89 16.76
CA ASN A 259 -6.46 17.87 15.52
C ASN A 259 -7.95 17.75 15.81
N GLU A 260 -8.62 18.90 15.83
CA GLU A 260 -10.05 18.98 16.10
C GLU A 260 -10.94 18.26 15.06
N ASN A 261 -10.39 17.98 13.87
CA ASN A 261 -11.06 17.34 12.75
C ASN A 261 -10.68 15.85 12.62
N HIS A 262 -10.13 15.26 13.68
CA HIS A 262 -9.83 13.84 13.71
C HIS A 262 -11.13 13.01 13.83
N VAL A 263 -11.53 12.34 12.76
CA VAL A 263 -12.82 11.61 12.66
C VAL A 263 -12.96 10.54 13.75
N ALA A 264 -11.98 9.65 13.90
CA ALA A 264 -12.06 8.56 14.86
C ALA A 264 -12.13 9.05 16.32
N ALA A 265 -11.42 10.13 16.68
CA ALA A 265 -11.44 10.68 18.02
C ALA A 265 -12.77 11.38 18.34
N ASN A 266 -13.36 12.12 17.38
CA ASN A 266 -14.71 12.66 17.53
C ASN A 266 -15.75 11.52 17.69
N THR A 267 -15.64 10.47 16.87
CA THR A 267 -16.51 9.29 16.93
C THR A 267 -16.45 8.60 18.30
N ASN A 268 -15.24 8.32 18.79
CA ASN A 268 -15.03 7.59 20.03
C ASN A 268 -15.33 8.44 21.26
N LEU A 269 -15.02 9.74 21.26
CA LEU A 269 -15.42 10.63 22.35
C LEU A 269 -16.94 10.78 22.42
N GLY A 270 -17.60 10.91 21.27
CA GLY A 270 -19.06 10.89 21.18
C GLY A 270 -19.66 9.63 21.79
N PHE A 271 -19.11 8.45 21.46
CA PHE A 271 -19.51 7.18 22.06
C PHE A 271 -19.35 7.15 23.59
N VAL A 272 -18.21 7.61 24.11
CA VAL A 272 -18.01 7.66 25.57
C VAL A 272 -19.02 8.56 26.25
N LEU A 273 -19.27 9.75 25.69
CA LEU A 273 -20.26 10.68 26.23
C LEU A 273 -21.68 10.10 26.18
N MET A 274 -22.03 9.30 25.17
CA MET A 274 -23.30 8.57 25.14
C MET A 274 -23.40 7.57 26.30
N GLN A 275 -22.34 6.80 26.55
CA GLN A 275 -22.31 5.83 27.64
C GLN A 275 -22.37 6.51 29.03
N GLN A 276 -21.89 7.75 29.13
CA GLN A 276 -21.97 8.58 30.33
C GLN A 276 -23.31 9.34 30.46
N GLY A 277 -24.26 9.16 29.55
CA GLY A 277 -25.56 9.84 29.57
C GLY A 277 -25.54 11.30 29.11
N GLN A 278 -24.41 11.82 28.64
CA GLN A 278 -24.25 13.19 28.16
C GLN A 278 -24.71 13.32 26.70
N GLN A 279 -25.99 13.01 26.43
CA GLN A 279 -26.55 12.82 25.08
C GLN A 279 -26.37 14.04 24.16
N THR A 280 -26.53 15.26 24.68
CA THR A 280 -26.37 16.48 23.89
C THR A 280 -24.92 16.66 23.41
N MET A 281 -23.96 16.50 24.32
CA MET A 281 -22.53 16.64 23.98
C MET A 281 -22.08 15.51 23.04
N ALA A 282 -22.55 14.29 23.29
CA ALA A 282 -22.31 13.16 22.40
C ALA A 282 -22.73 13.46 20.95
N PHE A 283 -23.93 14.01 20.77
CA PHE A 283 -24.43 14.33 19.44
C PHE A 283 -23.56 15.35 18.71
N GLU A 284 -23.06 16.38 19.40
CA GLU A 284 -22.16 17.37 18.81
C GLU A 284 -20.90 16.72 18.22
N TYR A 285 -20.25 15.82 18.96
CA TYR A 285 -19.06 15.11 18.47
C TYR A 285 -19.37 14.11 17.34
N ILE A 286 -20.47 13.34 17.46
CA ILE A 286 -20.91 12.39 16.42
C ILE A 286 -21.28 13.13 15.13
N ARG A 287 -21.97 14.27 15.25
CA ARG A 287 -22.33 15.13 14.13
C ARG A 287 -21.09 15.73 13.48
N LYS A 288 -20.10 16.18 14.26
CA LYS A 288 -18.82 16.66 13.71
C LYS A 288 -18.11 15.56 12.93
N ALA A 289 -18.00 14.34 13.49
CA ALA A 289 -17.44 13.19 12.78
C ALA A 289 -18.20 12.87 11.48
N GLN A 290 -19.54 12.93 11.50
CA GLN A 290 -20.38 12.68 10.33
C GLN A 290 -20.18 13.71 9.21
N LEU A 291 -19.93 14.98 9.57
CA LEU A 291 -19.65 16.04 8.59
C LEU A 291 -18.27 15.87 7.94
N LEU A 292 -17.31 15.33 8.68
CA LEU A 292 -15.94 15.11 8.22
C LEU A 292 -15.81 13.87 7.34
N ASP A 293 -16.47 12.78 7.74
CA ASP A 293 -16.54 11.54 6.96
C ASP A 293 -17.95 10.93 7.06
N PRO A 294 -18.79 11.18 6.05
CA PRO A 294 -20.16 10.67 6.03
C PRO A 294 -20.29 9.14 5.95
N ASP A 295 -19.23 8.44 5.57
CA ASP A 295 -19.21 6.99 5.37
C ASP A 295 -18.45 6.26 6.50
N HIS A 296 -18.00 6.97 7.54
CA HIS A 296 -17.27 6.38 8.66
C HIS A 296 -18.14 5.35 9.41
N GLU A 297 -17.83 4.06 9.23
CA GLU A 297 -18.63 2.91 9.66
C GLU A 297 -19.03 2.98 11.15
N GLN A 298 -18.07 3.15 12.06
CA GLN A 298 -18.35 3.22 13.50
C GLN A 298 -19.17 4.46 13.88
N ASN A 299 -19.04 5.57 13.14
CA ASN A 299 -19.80 6.79 13.44
C ASN A 299 -21.27 6.63 13.04
N LEU A 300 -21.53 5.98 11.91
CA LEU A 300 -22.89 5.63 11.47
C LEU A 300 -23.59 4.71 12.47
N ILE A 301 -22.86 3.75 13.07
CA ILE A 301 -23.38 2.92 14.16
C ILE A 301 -23.75 3.81 15.37
N ASN A 302 -22.83 4.64 15.85
CA ASN A 302 -23.06 5.51 17.01
C ASN A 302 -24.23 6.47 16.77
N LEU A 303 -24.34 7.03 15.56
CA LEU A 303 -25.42 7.92 15.16
C LEU A 303 -26.77 7.20 15.10
N ALA A 304 -26.82 5.97 14.59
CA ALA A 304 -28.03 5.15 14.60
C ALA A 304 -28.49 4.82 16.03
N VAL A 305 -27.56 4.42 16.91
CA VAL A 305 -27.84 4.20 18.35
C VAL A 305 -28.37 5.49 18.98
N TRP A 306 -27.75 6.63 18.69
CA TRP A 306 -28.18 7.91 19.24
C TRP A 306 -29.61 8.25 18.79
N TYR A 307 -29.92 8.10 17.50
CA TYR A 307 -31.28 8.35 17.00
C TYR A 307 -32.31 7.43 17.63
N HIS A 308 -32.01 6.14 17.75
CA HIS A 308 -32.90 5.18 18.40
C HIS A 308 -33.18 5.55 19.87
N ASN A 309 -32.12 5.85 20.65
CA ASN A 309 -32.25 6.27 22.05
C ASN A 309 -33.06 7.57 22.21
N ASN A 310 -33.12 8.41 21.19
CA ASN A 310 -33.88 9.66 21.15
C ASN A 310 -35.24 9.53 20.43
N LYS A 311 -35.75 8.30 20.23
CA LYS A 311 -37.04 8.00 19.59
C LYS A 311 -37.17 8.51 18.15
N ALA A 312 -36.05 8.63 17.45
CA ALA A 312 -35.95 9.06 16.06
C ALA A 312 -35.68 7.87 15.14
N ASP A 313 -36.50 6.82 15.23
CA ASP A 313 -36.26 5.53 14.57
C ASP A 313 -36.24 5.61 13.04
N ALA A 314 -37.00 6.56 12.46
CA ALA A 314 -36.96 6.82 11.02
C ALA A 314 -35.56 7.26 10.56
N GLN A 315 -34.90 8.12 11.34
CA GLN A 315 -33.53 8.56 11.09
C GLN A 315 -32.54 7.43 11.35
N ALA A 316 -32.71 6.66 12.44
CA ALA A 316 -31.87 5.49 12.73
C ALA A 316 -31.90 4.49 11.55
N LYS A 317 -33.11 4.16 11.06
CA LYS A 317 -33.32 3.28 9.90
C LYS A 317 -32.62 3.81 8.65
N LYS A 318 -32.76 5.10 8.35
CA LYS A 318 -32.08 5.73 7.21
C LYS A 318 -30.55 5.62 7.32
N THR A 319 -30.00 5.87 8.50
CA THR A 319 -28.56 5.77 8.78
C THR A 319 -28.06 4.33 8.61
N LEU A 320 -28.78 3.34 9.16
CA LEU A 320 -28.42 1.93 9.02
C LEU A 320 -28.52 1.43 7.58
N LEU A 321 -29.54 1.85 6.83
CA LEU A 321 -29.65 1.53 5.40
C LEU A 321 -28.51 2.14 4.58
N HIS A 322 -28.06 3.35 4.93
CA HIS A 322 -26.86 3.95 4.32
C HIS A 322 -25.61 3.12 4.64
N LEU A 323 -25.41 2.77 5.91
CA LEU A 323 -24.28 1.93 6.35
C LEU A 323 -24.26 0.58 5.62
N ILE A 324 -25.39 -0.14 5.55
CA ILE A 324 -25.48 -1.44 4.86
C ILE A 324 -25.21 -1.31 3.36
N ARG A 325 -25.62 -0.20 2.73
CA ARG A 325 -25.33 0.05 1.31
C ARG A 325 -23.83 0.17 1.05
N ARG A 326 -23.09 0.80 1.96
CA ARG A 326 -21.63 1.00 1.85
C ARG A 326 -20.85 -0.23 2.34
N HIS A 327 -21.35 -0.91 3.36
CA HIS A 327 -20.76 -2.09 4.00
C HIS A 327 -21.76 -3.25 4.08
N PRO A 328 -22.05 -3.96 2.97
CA PRO A 328 -23.07 -5.00 2.93
C PRO A 328 -22.80 -6.20 3.84
N GLN A 329 -21.58 -6.36 4.35
CA GLN A 329 -21.18 -7.45 5.23
C GLN A 329 -21.29 -7.09 6.72
N ASN A 330 -21.60 -5.84 7.07
CA ASN A 330 -21.72 -5.43 8.48
C ASN A 330 -22.94 -6.12 9.12
N ALA A 331 -22.69 -7.16 9.91
CA ALA A 331 -23.72 -7.95 10.57
C ALA A 331 -24.43 -7.18 11.70
N GLN A 332 -23.69 -6.33 12.42
CA GLN A 332 -24.23 -5.51 13.51
C GLN A 332 -25.30 -4.54 12.98
N ALA A 333 -25.03 -3.85 11.88
CA ALA A 333 -25.96 -2.90 11.26
C ALA A 333 -27.25 -3.60 10.79
N LYS A 334 -27.13 -4.83 10.25
CA LYS A 334 -28.29 -5.64 9.85
C LYS A 334 -29.14 -6.06 11.04
N ALA A 335 -28.49 -6.50 12.13
CA ALA A 335 -29.18 -6.85 13.37
C ALA A 335 -29.93 -5.64 13.95
N MET A 336 -29.22 -4.51 14.10
CA MET A 336 -29.83 -3.26 14.56
C MET A 336 -31.03 -2.82 13.69
N LEU A 337 -30.94 -2.97 12.37
CA LEU A 337 -32.03 -2.61 11.46
C LEU A 337 -33.25 -3.53 11.61
N ALA A 338 -33.03 -4.81 11.91
CA ALA A 338 -34.11 -5.78 12.14
C ALA A 338 -34.80 -5.56 13.50
N ASP A 339 -34.06 -5.06 14.48
CA ASP A 339 -34.57 -4.78 15.83
C ASP A 339 -35.30 -3.44 15.94
N LEU A 340 -35.20 -2.56 14.93
CA LEU A 340 -35.94 -1.30 14.91
C LEU A 340 -37.46 -1.55 14.74
N PRO A 341 -38.31 -0.77 15.43
CA PRO A 341 -39.76 -0.95 15.44
C PRO A 341 -40.45 -0.66 14.09
#